data_AF-A0A8J5FBK2-F1
#
_entry.id   AF-A0A8J5FBK2-F1
#
_cell.length_a   1.000
_cell.length_b   1.000
_cell.length_c   1.000
_cell.angle_alpha   90.00
_cell.angle_beta   90.00
_cell.angle_gamma   90.00
#
_symmetry.space_group_name_H-M   'P 1'
#
loop_
_entity.id
_entity.type
_entity.pdbx_description
1 polymer ?
#
loop_
_entity_poly.entity_id
_entity_poly.type
_entity_poly.pdbx_seq_one_letter_code
_entity_poly.pdbx_strand_id
1 'polypeptide(L)'
;MLCVWIEDPNSKAFKLHLPRIYDYLWLAEDGMKMQACNGSQLWDTVFAVHAIMSIDLSEEFGETLKKAHEFIKSSQVLEDCPGDLDFWHRHISKGAWTFATADQGWTVSDCTAEGLKAALLLSKVTPEIVGDPIETRKLYDAVNIILSLMNKDGGVSAWEPTRSYAWLEILNPTETFEDIIIDYSYVECTSSTIQALTSFKKLYPGHRRDEIDDCINKSTRFLEKIQRDDGSWFALIVAYFI
;
A
#
# COMPACT_ATOMS: atom_id res chain seq x y z
N MET A 1 8.30 -19.14 11.39
CA MET A 1 7.87 -20.51 11.73
C MET A 1 9.03 -21.46 12.04
N LEU A 2 9.94 -21.76 11.11
CA LEU A 2 11.02 -22.74 11.36
C LEU A 2 11.94 -22.34 12.52
N CYS A 3 12.38 -21.07 12.60
CA CYS A 3 13.27 -20.62 13.69
C CYS A 3 12.67 -20.84 15.08
N VAL A 4 11.40 -20.45 15.29
CA VAL A 4 10.72 -20.65 16.58
C VAL A 4 10.46 -22.12 16.91
N TRP A 5 10.35 -22.98 15.89
CA TRP A 5 10.23 -24.42 16.08
C TRP A 5 11.56 -25.03 16.53
N ILE A 6 12.69 -24.59 15.95
CA ILE A 6 14.03 -25.05 16.37
C ILE A 6 14.30 -24.68 17.83
N GLU A 7 13.90 -23.49 18.26
CA GLU A 7 14.06 -23.04 19.64
C GLU A 7 13.18 -23.85 20.62
N ASP A 8 11.88 -23.96 20.34
CA ASP A 8 10.95 -24.78 21.12
C ASP A 8 9.73 -25.19 20.27
N PRO A 9 9.64 -26.48 19.87
CA PRO A 9 8.50 -27.01 19.13
C PRO A 9 7.15 -26.92 19.84
N ASN A 10 7.14 -26.74 21.17
CA ASN A 10 5.93 -26.65 21.97
C ASN A 10 5.56 -25.19 22.34
N SER A 11 6.35 -24.22 21.88
CA SER A 11 6.18 -22.81 22.21
C SER A 11 4.82 -22.28 21.77
N LYS A 12 4.32 -21.27 22.50
CA LYS A 12 3.11 -20.54 22.11
C LYS A 12 3.28 -19.91 20.72
N ALA A 13 4.46 -19.37 20.41
CA ALA A 13 4.76 -18.74 19.13
C ALA A 13 4.64 -19.72 17.96
N PHE A 14 5.21 -20.93 18.08
CA PHE A 14 5.07 -21.95 17.04
C PHE A 14 3.60 -22.35 16.82
N LYS A 15 2.86 -22.57 17.92
CA LYS A 15 1.42 -22.89 17.86
C LYS A 15 0.59 -21.81 17.16
N LEU A 16 0.98 -20.54 17.28
CA LEU A 16 0.32 -19.42 16.60
C LEU A 16 0.69 -19.32 15.10
N HIS A 17 1.85 -19.84 14.68
CA HIS A 17 2.21 -19.90 13.26
C HIS A 17 1.44 -20.96 12.48
N LEU A 18 1.16 -22.12 13.09
CA LEU A 18 0.50 -23.24 12.42
C LEU A 18 -0.82 -22.87 11.70
N PRO A 19 -1.79 -22.17 12.33
CA PRO A 19 -3.02 -21.80 11.62
C PRO A 19 -2.76 -20.80 10.49
N ARG A 20 -1.70 -19.99 10.56
CA ARG A 20 -1.36 -19.00 9.53
C ARG A 20 -0.77 -19.62 8.25
N ILE A 21 -0.44 -20.91 8.25
CA ILE A 21 -0.08 -21.62 7.01
C ILE A 21 -1.25 -21.58 6.02
N TYR A 22 -2.48 -21.74 6.52
CA TYR A 22 -3.68 -21.76 5.67
C TYR A 22 -3.96 -20.41 5.00
N ASP A 23 -3.54 -19.31 5.62
CA ASP A 23 -3.66 -17.95 5.04
C ASP A 23 -2.91 -17.82 3.70
N TYR A 24 -1.92 -18.69 3.45
CA TYR A 24 -1.12 -18.71 2.22
C TYR A 24 -1.53 -19.83 1.24
N LEU A 25 -2.44 -20.74 1.62
CA LEU A 25 -2.84 -21.84 0.74
C LEU A 25 -4.09 -21.48 -0.05
N TRP A 26 -4.01 -21.58 -1.38
CA TRP A 26 -5.11 -21.29 -2.30
C TRP A 26 -5.41 -22.48 -3.18
N LEU A 27 -6.70 -22.85 -3.28
CA LEU A 27 -7.16 -23.90 -4.17
C LEU A 27 -7.61 -23.29 -5.49
N ALA A 28 -6.86 -23.54 -6.56
CA ALA A 28 -7.18 -23.16 -7.93
C ALA A 28 -7.66 -24.37 -8.74
N GLU A 29 -8.07 -24.12 -9.99
CA GLU A 29 -8.51 -25.14 -10.95
C GLU A 29 -7.46 -26.22 -11.23
N ASP A 30 -6.18 -25.90 -11.06
CA ASP A 30 -5.05 -26.81 -11.25
C ASP A 30 -4.48 -27.36 -9.92
N GLY A 31 -5.22 -27.18 -8.83
CA GLY A 31 -4.89 -27.72 -7.51
C GLY A 31 -4.48 -26.65 -6.49
N MET A 32 -3.92 -27.12 -5.38
CA MET A 32 -3.54 -26.25 -4.27
C MET A 32 -2.15 -25.64 -4.50
N LYS A 33 -2.05 -24.33 -4.30
CA LYS A 33 -0.82 -23.53 -4.44
C LYS A 33 -0.57 -22.71 -3.19
N MET A 34 0.68 -22.30 -3.01
CA MET A 34 1.06 -21.32 -2.00
C MET A 34 1.12 -19.94 -2.64
N GLN A 35 0.39 -18.99 -2.07
CA GLN A 35 0.40 -17.58 -2.46
C GLN A 35 1.70 -16.93 -1.98
N ALA A 36 2.18 -15.90 -2.69
CA ALA A 36 3.38 -15.15 -2.30
C ALA A 36 3.14 -14.23 -1.08
N CYS A 37 1.93 -13.69 -0.99
CA CYS A 37 1.38 -12.96 0.15
C CYS A 37 0.19 -13.75 0.71
N ASN A 38 -0.39 -13.33 1.83
CA ASN A 38 -1.66 -13.90 2.32
C ASN A 38 -2.89 -13.48 1.49
N GLY A 39 -2.69 -13.16 0.20
CA GLY A 39 -3.66 -12.65 -0.77
C GLY A 39 -3.30 -11.27 -1.32
N SER A 40 -4.23 -10.70 -2.08
CA SER A 40 -4.21 -9.35 -2.70
C SER A 40 -5.51 -8.60 -2.41
N GLN A 41 -6.17 -8.93 -1.28
CA GLN A 41 -7.56 -8.60 -1.00
C GLN A 41 -7.83 -7.09 -1.05
N LEU A 42 -7.00 -6.29 -0.37
CA LEU A 42 -7.16 -4.84 -0.43
C LEU A 42 -6.86 -4.30 -1.82
N TRP A 43 -5.71 -4.68 -2.39
CA TRP A 43 -5.30 -4.24 -3.72
C TRP A 43 -6.41 -4.42 -4.76
N ASP A 44 -6.95 -5.63 -4.86
CA ASP A 44 -8.00 -5.95 -5.82
C ASP A 44 -9.32 -5.21 -5.50
N THR A 45 -9.65 -5.07 -4.22
CA THR A 45 -10.88 -4.38 -3.79
C THR A 45 -10.82 -2.89 -4.15
N VAL A 46 -9.70 -2.20 -3.89
CA VAL A 46 -9.59 -0.76 -4.19
C VAL A 46 -9.60 -0.50 -5.69
N PHE A 47 -8.95 -1.36 -6.49
CA PHE A 47 -9.01 -1.23 -7.95
C PHE A 47 -10.39 -1.57 -8.53
N ALA A 48 -11.11 -2.54 -7.96
CA ALA A 48 -12.50 -2.80 -8.34
C ALA A 48 -13.39 -1.58 -8.05
N VAL A 49 -13.22 -0.93 -6.89
CA VAL A 49 -13.91 0.32 -6.56
C VAL A 49 -13.57 1.41 -7.58
N HIS A 50 -12.29 1.62 -7.89
CA HIS A 50 -11.88 2.61 -8.90
C HIS A 50 -12.53 2.34 -10.25
N ALA A 51 -12.55 1.09 -10.70
CA ALA A 51 -13.15 0.70 -11.97
C ALA A 51 -14.65 1.00 -12.01
N ILE A 52 -15.42 0.56 -11.00
CA ILE A 52 -16.86 0.80 -10.92
C ILE A 52 -17.17 2.30 -10.85
N MET A 53 -16.41 3.05 -10.04
CA MET A 53 -16.58 4.49 -9.87
C MET A 53 -16.20 5.28 -11.13
N SER A 54 -15.36 4.75 -12.01
CA SER A 54 -14.94 5.43 -13.25
C SER A 54 -15.95 5.32 -14.39
N ILE A 55 -16.92 4.41 -14.28
CA ILE A 55 -18.00 4.20 -15.26
C ILE A 55 -19.36 4.69 -14.76
N ASP A 56 -19.40 5.44 -13.66
CA ASP A 56 -20.59 6.04 -13.06
C ASP A 56 -21.72 5.04 -12.72
N LEU A 57 -21.38 3.78 -12.42
CA LEU A 57 -22.35 2.72 -12.07
C LEU A 57 -22.53 2.54 -10.56
N SER A 58 -22.32 3.59 -9.76
CA SER A 58 -22.40 3.48 -8.30
C SER A 58 -23.79 3.11 -7.79
N GLU A 59 -24.86 3.51 -8.50
CA GLU A 59 -26.24 3.15 -8.14
C GLU A 59 -26.53 1.67 -8.42
N GLU A 60 -26.04 1.13 -9.54
CA GLU A 60 -26.25 -0.27 -9.93
C GLU A 60 -25.46 -1.22 -9.02
N PHE A 61 -24.24 -0.83 -8.65
CA PHE A 61 -23.35 -1.63 -7.79
C PHE A 61 -23.38 -1.22 -6.32
N GLY A 62 -24.44 -0.53 -5.87
CA GLY A 62 -24.50 0.07 -4.53
C GLY A 62 -24.17 -0.88 -3.38
N GLU A 63 -24.80 -2.06 -3.36
CA GLU A 63 -24.56 -3.08 -2.33
C GLU A 63 -23.13 -3.64 -2.37
N THR A 64 -22.57 -3.80 -3.58
CA THR A 64 -21.18 -4.23 -3.76
C THR A 64 -20.22 -3.17 -3.24
N LEU A 65 -20.44 -1.90 -3.61
CA LEU A 65 -19.63 -0.78 -3.16
C LEU A 65 -19.74 -0.56 -1.64
N LYS A 66 -20.91 -0.81 -1.05
CA LYS A 66 -21.08 -0.78 0.41
C LYS A 66 -20.20 -1.80 1.12
N LYS A 67 -20.20 -3.05 0.65
CA LYS A 67 -19.33 -4.11 1.21
C LYS A 67 -17.85 -3.81 1.00
N ALA A 68 -17.49 -3.33 -0.20
CA ALA A 68 -16.12 -2.90 -0.48
C ALA A 68 -15.70 -1.76 0.45
N HIS A 69 -16.58 -0.78 0.66
CA HIS A 69 -16.35 0.32 1.58
C HIS A 69 -16.12 -0.20 3.01
N GLU A 70 -17.03 -1.01 3.55
CA GLU A 70 -16.90 -1.64 4.87
C GLU A 70 -15.59 -2.43 5.02
N PHE A 71 -15.20 -3.18 3.98
CA PHE A 71 -13.93 -3.90 3.94
C PHE A 71 -12.72 -2.96 3.98
N ILE A 72 -12.71 -1.90 3.16
CA ILE A 72 -11.64 -0.89 3.13
C ILE A 72 -11.52 -0.22 4.51
N LYS A 73 -12.63 0.13 5.16
CA LYS A 73 -12.62 0.70 6.52
C LYS A 73 -12.00 -0.26 7.53
N SER A 74 -12.39 -1.52 7.47
CA SER A 74 -11.96 -2.55 8.42
C SER A 74 -10.52 -2.99 8.19
N SER A 75 -9.99 -2.74 6.99
CA SER A 75 -8.64 -3.13 6.59
C SER A 75 -7.58 -2.05 6.83
N GLN A 76 -7.97 -0.87 7.33
CA GLN A 76 -6.98 0.15 7.69
C GLN A 76 -6.25 -0.24 8.98
N VAL A 77 -4.92 -0.12 8.98
CA VAL A 77 -4.10 -0.37 10.16
C VAL A 77 -4.34 0.74 11.19
N LEU A 78 -4.83 0.37 12.36
CA LEU A 78 -5.28 1.34 13.37
C LEU A 78 -4.17 1.79 14.33
N GLU A 79 -3.14 0.97 14.51
CA GLU A 79 -2.03 1.22 15.43
C GLU A 79 -0.73 0.68 14.85
N ASP A 80 0.39 1.31 15.20
CA ASP A 80 1.72 0.81 14.85
C ASP A 80 1.98 -0.55 15.53
N CYS A 81 2.96 -1.31 15.02
CA CYS A 81 3.32 -2.57 15.67
C CYS A 81 3.84 -2.31 17.10
N PRO A 82 3.48 -3.15 18.08
CA PRO A 82 3.84 -2.92 19.47
C PRO A 82 5.35 -3.04 19.68
N GLY A 83 5.88 -2.21 20.58
CA GLY A 83 7.31 -2.18 20.93
C GLY A 83 8.03 -0.96 20.37
N ASP A 84 9.34 -1.06 20.26
CA ASP A 84 10.21 -0.01 19.74
C ASP A 84 10.42 -0.22 18.24
N LEU A 85 9.82 0.65 17.42
CA LEU A 85 9.91 0.56 15.96
C LEU A 85 11.35 0.70 15.46
N ASP A 86 12.15 1.59 16.05
CA ASP A 86 13.52 1.84 15.63
C ASP A 86 14.41 0.64 15.94
N PHE A 87 14.21 0.03 17.10
CA PHE A 87 14.93 -1.19 17.49
C PHE A 87 14.66 -2.36 16.53
N TRP A 88 13.42 -2.49 16.03
CA TRP A 88 13.03 -3.52 15.07
C TRP A 88 13.14 -3.09 13.61
N HIS A 89 13.66 -1.89 13.35
CA HIS A 89 13.78 -1.29 12.02
C HIS A 89 12.47 -1.23 11.23
N ARG A 90 11.36 -0.96 11.91
CA ARG A 90 10.03 -0.83 11.30
C ARG A 90 9.70 0.63 11.02
N HIS A 91 9.17 0.91 9.83
CA HIS A 91 8.50 2.18 9.56
C HIS A 91 7.13 2.25 10.25
N ILE A 92 6.63 3.47 10.47
CA ILE A 92 5.26 3.70 10.98
C ILE A 92 4.23 3.07 10.03
N SER A 93 3.14 2.55 10.58
CA SER A 93 2.06 1.90 9.84
C SER A 93 0.65 2.34 10.27
N LYS A 94 0.50 3.10 11.35
CA LYS A 94 -0.80 3.66 11.76
C LYS A 94 -1.40 4.54 10.67
N GLY A 95 -2.59 4.15 10.21
CA GLY A 95 -3.32 4.79 9.12
C GLY A 95 -3.03 4.19 7.74
N ALA A 96 -2.08 3.25 7.63
CA ALA A 96 -1.74 2.61 6.39
C ALA A 96 -2.79 1.59 5.94
N TRP A 97 -2.71 1.24 4.68
CA TRP A 97 -3.40 0.12 4.08
C TRP A 97 -2.34 -0.85 3.53
N THR A 98 -2.46 -2.12 3.88
CA THR A 98 -1.55 -3.19 3.46
C THR A 98 -1.94 -3.74 2.09
N PHE A 99 -1.07 -4.49 1.40
CA PHE A 99 -1.44 -5.16 0.15
C PHE A 99 -2.63 -6.13 0.28
N ALA A 100 -2.67 -6.89 1.37
CA ALA A 100 -3.64 -7.96 1.60
C ALA A 100 -4.66 -7.60 2.69
N THR A 101 -4.30 -7.79 3.96
CA THR A 101 -5.20 -7.64 5.12
C THR A 101 -4.52 -6.88 6.26
N ALA A 102 -5.33 -6.19 7.09
CA ALA A 102 -4.82 -5.42 8.24
C ALA A 102 -3.95 -6.24 9.20
N ASP A 103 -4.24 -7.54 9.36
CA ASP A 103 -3.47 -8.48 10.18
C ASP A 103 -1.99 -8.59 9.74
N GLN A 104 -1.68 -8.33 8.47
CA GLN A 104 -0.31 -8.29 7.97
C GLN A 104 0.46 -7.11 8.60
N GLY A 105 -0.20 -5.96 8.76
CA GLY A 105 0.34 -4.77 9.45
C GLY A 105 1.57 -4.12 8.80
N TRP A 106 1.97 -4.54 7.60
CA TRP A 106 3.07 -3.94 6.84
C TRP A 106 2.53 -2.84 5.92
N THR A 107 3.00 -1.62 6.15
CA THR A 107 2.62 -0.47 5.32
C THR A 107 3.13 -0.65 3.89
N VAL A 108 2.31 -0.29 2.90
CA VAL A 108 2.72 -0.20 1.49
C VAL A 108 2.24 1.14 0.95
N SER A 109 3.12 1.88 0.29
CA SER A 109 2.88 3.26 -0.13
C SER A 109 1.74 3.38 -1.13
N ASP A 110 1.78 2.58 -2.20
CA ASP A 110 0.76 2.53 -3.24
C ASP A 110 -0.57 1.98 -2.71
N CYS A 111 -0.56 0.93 -1.89
CA CYS A 111 -1.77 0.40 -1.27
C CYS A 111 -2.42 1.45 -0.36
N THR A 112 -1.62 2.23 0.38
CA THR A 112 -2.09 3.34 1.20
C THR A 112 -2.65 4.48 0.36
N ALA A 113 -1.97 4.84 -0.73
CA ALA A 113 -2.44 5.85 -1.67
C ALA A 113 -3.74 5.43 -2.36
N GLU A 114 -3.83 4.19 -2.84
CA GLU A 114 -5.01 3.66 -3.53
C GLU A 114 -6.18 3.44 -2.56
N GLY A 115 -5.92 2.97 -1.34
CA GLY A 115 -6.91 2.88 -0.27
C GLY A 115 -7.48 4.25 0.11
N LEU A 116 -6.61 5.26 0.26
CA LEU A 116 -7.03 6.65 0.48
C LEU A 116 -7.86 7.16 -0.69
N LYS A 117 -7.41 6.95 -1.94
CA LYS A 117 -8.13 7.40 -3.14
C LYS A 117 -9.52 6.76 -3.23
N ALA A 118 -9.64 5.45 -2.96
CA ALA A 118 -10.91 4.74 -2.95
C ALA A 118 -11.85 5.26 -1.85
N ALA A 119 -11.34 5.50 -0.64
CA ALA A 119 -12.11 6.09 0.45
C ALA A 119 -12.66 7.49 0.09
N LEU A 120 -11.84 8.32 -0.56
CA LEU A 120 -12.25 9.66 -1.01
C LEU A 120 -13.29 9.61 -2.13
N LEU A 121 -13.20 8.64 -3.04
CA LEU A 121 -14.21 8.44 -4.10
C LEU A 121 -15.54 7.99 -3.50
N LEU A 122 -15.52 6.98 -2.63
CA LEU A 122 -16.72 6.47 -1.96
C LEU A 122 -17.40 7.53 -1.10
N SER A 123 -16.65 8.46 -0.48
CA SER A 123 -17.23 9.58 0.27
C SER A 123 -18.07 10.56 -0.55
N LYS A 124 -17.99 10.50 -1.89
CA LYS A 124 -18.82 11.32 -2.80
C LYS A 124 -20.14 10.64 -3.15
N VAL A 125 -20.27 9.34 -2.88
CA VAL A 125 -21.51 8.60 -3.04
C VAL A 125 -22.35 8.80 -1.78
N THR A 126 -23.67 8.87 -1.95
CA THR A 126 -24.57 9.12 -0.83
C THR A 126 -24.50 7.98 0.21
N PRO A 127 -24.49 8.28 1.53
CA PRO A 127 -24.39 7.26 2.57
C PRO A 127 -25.49 6.19 2.54
N GLU A 128 -26.65 6.48 1.95
CA GLU A 128 -27.74 5.52 1.77
C GLU A 128 -27.33 4.34 0.86
N ILE A 129 -26.38 4.57 -0.06
CA ILE A 129 -25.89 3.55 -0.99
C ILE A 129 -24.69 2.81 -0.37
N VAL A 130 -23.66 3.53 0.08
CA VAL A 130 -22.36 2.94 0.45
C VAL A 130 -22.03 3.01 1.95
N GLY A 131 -22.93 3.53 2.78
CA GLY A 131 -22.69 3.79 4.20
C GLY A 131 -21.87 5.05 4.47
N ASP A 132 -21.71 5.39 5.75
CA ASP A 132 -21.02 6.61 6.17
C ASP A 132 -19.57 6.68 5.67
N PRO A 133 -18.99 7.85 5.40
CA PRO A 133 -17.56 7.96 5.06
C PRO A 133 -16.62 7.49 6.18
N ILE A 134 -15.36 7.20 5.82
CA ILE A 134 -14.29 7.03 6.81
C ILE A 134 -14.11 8.32 7.61
N GLU A 135 -13.91 8.18 8.92
CA GLU A 135 -13.64 9.30 9.82
C GLU A 135 -12.43 10.12 9.34
N THR A 136 -12.59 11.43 9.25
CA THR A 136 -11.56 12.35 8.72
C THR A 136 -10.18 12.17 9.37
N ARG A 137 -10.13 11.92 10.69
CA ARG A 137 -8.87 11.70 11.40
C ARG A 137 -8.09 10.50 10.86
N LYS A 138 -8.78 9.42 10.49
CA LYS A 138 -8.16 8.24 9.90
C LYS A 138 -7.63 8.49 8.48
N LEU A 139 -8.27 9.41 7.74
CA LEU A 139 -7.73 9.88 6.45
C LEU A 139 -6.45 10.70 6.66
N TYR A 140 -6.37 11.49 7.73
CA TYR A 140 -5.15 12.23 8.08
C TYR A 140 -4.01 11.30 8.48
N ASP A 141 -4.30 10.22 9.20
CA ASP A 141 -3.31 9.20 9.54
C ASP A 141 -2.74 8.56 8.25
N ALA A 142 -3.59 8.24 7.27
CA ALA A 142 -3.12 7.74 5.96
C ALA A 142 -2.25 8.75 5.20
N VAL A 143 -2.63 10.03 5.19
CA VAL A 143 -1.81 11.10 4.59
C VAL A 143 -0.46 11.24 5.30
N ASN A 144 -0.42 11.05 6.61
CA ASN A 144 0.83 11.06 7.37
C ASN A 144 1.77 9.93 6.92
N ILE A 145 1.24 8.71 6.71
CA ILE A 145 2.01 7.59 6.14
C ILE A 145 2.57 7.95 4.77
N ILE A 146 1.73 8.41 3.84
CA ILE A 146 2.15 8.74 2.47
C ILE A 146 3.26 9.79 2.47
N LEU A 147 3.11 10.87 3.25
CA LEU A 147 4.13 11.93 3.33
C LEU A 147 5.44 11.43 3.96
N SER A 148 5.38 10.48 4.90
CA SER A 148 6.56 9.92 5.55
C SER A 148 7.41 9.00 4.67
N LEU A 149 6.85 8.53 3.54
CA LEU A 149 7.49 7.56 2.63
C LEU A 149 8.22 8.24 1.45
N MET A 150 8.15 9.56 1.34
CA MET A 150 8.85 10.30 0.28
C MET A 150 10.36 10.34 0.52
N ASN A 151 11.13 9.93 -0.48
CA ASN A 151 12.58 9.96 -0.46
C ASN A 151 13.15 11.33 -0.86
N LYS A 152 14.46 11.52 -0.63
CA LYS A 152 15.17 12.76 -0.94
C LYS A 152 15.20 13.12 -2.43
N ASP A 153 15.08 12.13 -3.30
CA ASP A 153 15.02 12.31 -4.75
C ASP A 153 13.61 12.70 -5.25
N GLY A 154 12.61 12.71 -4.35
CA GLY A 154 11.21 13.02 -4.64
C GLY A 154 10.36 11.81 -4.99
N GLY A 155 10.97 10.64 -5.19
CA GLY A 155 10.26 9.40 -5.43
C GLY A 155 9.73 8.77 -4.15
N VAL A 156 8.88 7.76 -4.30
CA VAL A 156 8.27 7.01 -3.19
C VAL A 156 8.59 5.53 -3.35
N SER A 157 9.03 4.91 -2.26
CA SER A 157 9.37 3.49 -2.16
C SER A 157 8.16 2.63 -1.79
N ALA A 158 8.25 1.31 -1.92
CA ALA A 158 7.10 0.43 -1.70
C ALA A 158 6.74 0.32 -0.21
N TRP A 159 7.67 -0.10 0.64
CA TRP A 159 7.40 -0.43 2.04
C TRP A 159 7.96 0.62 3.00
N GLU A 160 9.19 1.08 2.75
CA GLU A 160 9.90 1.98 3.65
C GLU A 160 10.72 3.01 2.86
N PRO A 161 11.07 4.18 3.43
CA PRO A 161 11.97 5.12 2.77
C PRO A 161 13.32 4.46 2.49
N THR A 162 13.97 4.81 1.38
CA THR A 162 15.29 4.30 1.03
C THR A 162 16.31 4.65 2.13
N ARG A 163 16.77 3.64 2.88
CA ARG A 163 17.67 3.83 4.05
C ARG A 163 19.15 3.72 3.71
N SER A 164 19.50 3.40 2.47
CA SER A 164 20.90 3.21 2.08
C SER A 164 21.13 3.53 0.60
N TYR A 165 22.32 3.20 0.09
CA TYR A 165 22.79 3.63 -1.23
C TYR A 165 22.69 2.52 -2.27
N ALA A 166 22.34 2.88 -3.50
CA ALA A 166 22.17 1.94 -4.62
C ALA A 166 23.43 1.10 -4.94
N TRP A 167 24.63 1.59 -4.62
CA TRP A 167 25.85 0.80 -4.84
C TRP A 167 25.89 -0.49 -4.01
N LEU A 168 25.10 -0.60 -2.94
CA LEU A 168 25.00 -1.83 -2.17
C LEU A 168 24.43 -3.00 -2.97
N GLU A 169 23.78 -2.75 -4.11
CA GLU A 169 23.32 -3.81 -5.02
C GLU A 169 24.47 -4.71 -5.51
N ILE A 170 25.73 -4.24 -5.47
CA ILE A 170 26.92 -5.09 -5.72
C ILE A 170 27.04 -6.26 -4.73
N LEU A 171 26.40 -6.15 -3.56
CA LEU A 171 26.38 -7.17 -2.53
C LEU A 171 25.22 -8.14 -2.70
N ASN A 172 24.38 -7.98 -3.72
CA ASN A 172 23.25 -8.87 -3.98
C ASN A 172 23.76 -10.30 -4.23
N PRO A 173 23.49 -11.24 -3.31
CA PRO A 173 23.96 -12.60 -3.45
C PRO A 173 22.96 -13.47 -4.22
N THR A 174 21.80 -12.92 -4.59
CA THR A 174 20.76 -13.67 -5.30
C THR A 174 21.07 -13.65 -6.79
N GLU A 175 21.07 -14.84 -7.38
CA GLU A 175 21.40 -15.01 -8.81
C GLU A 175 20.19 -14.75 -9.72
N THR A 176 18.99 -14.68 -9.14
CA THR A 176 17.71 -14.67 -9.86
C THR A 176 16.88 -13.41 -9.65
N PHE A 177 17.28 -12.51 -8.75
CA PHE A 177 16.53 -11.29 -8.44
C PHE A 177 17.47 -10.07 -8.52
N GLU A 178 16.96 -9.00 -9.10
CA GLU A 178 17.65 -7.71 -9.22
C GLU A 178 16.93 -6.67 -8.35
N ASP A 179 17.67 -5.63 -7.94
CA ASP A 179 17.15 -4.48 -7.19
C ASP A 179 16.43 -4.86 -5.89
N ILE A 180 17.05 -5.73 -5.08
CA ILE A 180 16.47 -6.23 -3.80
C ILE A 180 17.20 -5.77 -2.54
N ILE A 181 18.36 -5.11 -2.65
CA ILE A 181 19.20 -4.82 -1.46
C ILE A 181 18.69 -3.62 -0.68
N ILE A 182 18.03 -2.68 -1.33
CA ILE A 182 17.37 -1.52 -0.71
C ILE A 182 15.97 -1.37 -1.28
N ASP A 183 15.12 -0.60 -0.58
CA ASP A 183 13.83 -0.20 -1.15
C ASP A 183 14.05 1.02 -2.04
N TYR A 184 13.83 0.87 -3.34
CA TYR A 184 14.05 1.90 -4.37
C TYR A 184 12.82 2.79 -4.52
N SER A 185 12.97 3.94 -5.18
CA SER A 185 11.81 4.75 -5.57
C SER A 185 11.23 4.28 -6.90
N TYR A 186 9.91 4.09 -6.93
CA TYR A 186 9.20 3.49 -8.07
C TYR A 186 8.25 4.48 -8.74
N VAL A 187 8.08 4.34 -10.06
CA VAL A 187 7.18 5.20 -10.84
C VAL A 187 5.73 5.01 -10.39
N GLU A 188 5.34 3.77 -10.10
CA GLU A 188 4.00 3.34 -9.72
C GLU A 188 3.63 3.92 -8.35
N CYS A 189 4.47 3.69 -7.34
CA CYS A 189 4.26 4.21 -5.99
C CYS A 189 4.22 5.74 -5.95
N THR A 190 5.10 6.38 -6.72
CA THR A 190 5.16 7.84 -6.82
C THR A 190 3.92 8.41 -7.52
N SER A 191 3.46 7.78 -8.60
CA SER A 191 2.24 8.17 -9.33
C SER A 191 0.98 8.02 -8.46
N SER A 192 0.80 6.88 -7.80
CA SER A 192 -0.34 6.66 -6.89
C SER A 192 -0.34 7.69 -5.76
N THR A 193 0.83 8.01 -5.19
CA THR A 193 0.99 9.08 -4.18
C THR A 193 0.50 10.44 -4.68
N ILE A 194 0.94 10.87 -5.88
CA ILE A 194 0.49 12.14 -6.48
C ILE A 194 -1.03 12.16 -6.64
N GLN A 195 -1.62 11.09 -7.16
CA GLN A 195 -3.06 11.02 -7.42
C GLN A 195 -3.89 11.07 -6.12
N ALA A 196 -3.47 10.31 -5.10
CA ALA A 196 -4.14 10.26 -3.81
C ALA A 196 -4.07 11.61 -3.09
N LEU A 197 -2.88 12.20 -2.98
CA LEU A 197 -2.68 13.50 -2.35
C LEU A 197 -3.39 14.63 -3.10
N THR A 198 -3.40 14.60 -4.44
CA THR A 198 -4.14 15.57 -5.25
C THR A 198 -5.64 15.48 -4.99
N SER A 199 -6.18 14.27 -4.89
CA SER A 199 -7.60 14.05 -4.58
C SER A 199 -7.96 14.47 -3.16
N PHE A 200 -7.11 14.10 -2.18
CA PHE A 200 -7.28 14.48 -0.78
C PHE A 200 -7.28 16.00 -0.61
N LYS A 201 -6.30 16.68 -1.20
CA LYS A 201 -6.11 18.13 -1.14
C LYS A 201 -7.31 18.93 -1.67
N LYS A 202 -8.07 18.38 -2.63
CA LYS A 202 -9.29 19.00 -3.14
C LYS A 202 -10.43 18.97 -2.12
N LEU A 203 -10.56 17.88 -1.36
CA LEU A 203 -11.62 17.68 -0.37
C LEU A 203 -11.24 18.26 1.01
N TYR A 204 -9.95 18.28 1.34
CA TYR A 204 -9.43 18.73 2.64
C TYR A 204 -8.33 19.80 2.47
N PRO A 205 -8.65 20.97 1.89
CA PRO A 205 -7.64 21.97 1.51
C PRO A 205 -6.86 22.58 2.68
N GLY A 206 -7.35 22.46 3.92
CA GLY A 206 -6.72 23.02 5.12
C GLY A 206 -5.73 22.09 5.83
N HIS A 207 -5.63 20.81 5.46
CA HIS A 207 -4.78 19.85 6.15
C HIS A 207 -3.40 19.74 5.49
N ARG A 208 -2.34 20.18 6.18
CA ARG A 208 -0.92 20.07 5.74
C ARG A 208 -0.67 20.50 4.28
N ARG A 209 -1.34 21.58 3.87
CA ARG A 209 -1.41 22.01 2.46
C ARG A 209 -0.03 22.19 1.82
N ASP A 210 0.86 22.89 2.50
CA ASP A 210 2.19 23.21 1.97
C ASP A 210 3.06 21.96 1.81
N GLU A 211 3.01 21.03 2.78
CA GLU A 211 3.75 19.77 2.73
C GLU A 211 3.22 18.85 1.61
N ILE A 212 1.90 18.83 1.41
CA ILE A 212 1.28 18.09 0.32
C ILE A 212 1.66 18.68 -1.04
N ASP A 213 1.63 20.01 -1.17
CA ASP A 213 2.02 20.68 -2.43
C ASP A 213 3.52 20.46 -2.73
N ASP A 214 4.40 20.53 -1.73
CA ASP A 214 5.82 20.21 -1.88
C ASP A 214 6.05 18.74 -2.28
N CYS A 215 5.36 17.81 -1.64
CA CYS A 215 5.44 16.39 -1.97
C CYS A 215 5.02 16.12 -3.42
N ILE A 216 3.85 16.62 -3.84
CA ILE A 216 3.37 16.49 -5.22
C ILE A 216 4.40 17.07 -6.21
N ASN A 217 4.92 18.27 -5.95
CA ASN A 217 5.87 18.92 -6.84
C ASN A 217 7.19 18.13 -6.98
N LYS A 218 7.72 17.59 -5.88
CA LYS A 218 8.94 16.77 -5.90
C LYS A 218 8.73 15.46 -6.63
N SER A 219 7.59 14.80 -6.36
CA SER A 219 7.22 13.55 -7.01
C SER A 219 6.98 13.72 -8.52
N THR A 220 6.34 14.82 -8.96
CA THR A 220 6.22 15.13 -10.40
C THR A 220 7.60 15.30 -11.04
N ARG A 221 8.51 16.05 -10.42
CA ARG A 221 9.89 16.20 -10.94
C ARG A 221 10.66 14.89 -10.97
N PHE A 222 10.45 14.02 -10.00
CA PHE A 222 11.04 12.68 -10.00
C PHE A 222 10.56 11.90 -11.23
N LEU A 223 9.25 11.84 -11.47
CA LEU A 223 8.68 11.14 -12.62
C LEU A 223 9.20 11.69 -13.95
N GLU A 224 9.26 13.01 -14.12
CA GLU A 224 9.82 13.66 -15.31
C GLU A 224 11.31 13.31 -15.51
N LYS A 225 12.07 13.23 -14.41
CA LYS A 225 13.51 12.93 -14.45
C LYS A 225 13.80 11.48 -14.85
N ILE A 226 12.95 10.53 -14.44
CA ILE A 226 13.16 9.09 -14.70
C ILE A 226 12.49 8.60 -15.99
N GLN A 227 11.73 9.46 -16.67
CA GLN A 227 11.16 9.15 -17.98
C GLN A 227 12.28 8.87 -18.98
N ARG A 228 12.12 7.84 -19.81
CA ARG A 228 13.08 7.49 -20.86
C ARG A 228 12.94 8.42 -22.05
N ASP A 229 13.98 8.48 -22.89
CA ASP A 229 14.00 9.32 -24.10
C ASP A 229 12.88 8.98 -25.10
N ASP A 230 12.38 7.75 -25.09
CA ASP A 230 11.25 7.31 -25.91
C ASP A 230 9.86 7.66 -25.31
N GLY A 231 9.86 8.30 -24.14
CA GLY A 231 8.66 8.70 -23.41
C GLY A 231 8.09 7.65 -22.46
N SER A 232 8.63 6.43 -22.44
CA SER A 232 8.16 5.37 -21.53
C SER A 232 8.71 5.51 -20.12
N TRP A 233 8.03 4.89 -19.15
CA TRP A 233 8.59 4.60 -17.83
C TRP A 233 8.87 3.12 -17.69
N PHE A 234 9.95 2.80 -16.98
CA PHE A 234 10.18 1.43 -16.54
C PHE A 234 9.24 1.11 -15.38
N ALA A 235 8.43 0.07 -15.55
CA ALA A 235 7.53 -0.43 -14.52
C ALA A 235 8.02 -1.80 -14.03
N LEU A 236 8.18 -1.92 -12.72
CA LEU A 236 8.66 -3.14 -12.06
C LEU A 236 7.48 -3.96 -11.52
N ILE A 237 6.40 -3.29 -11.10
CA ILE A 237 5.23 -3.90 -10.46
C ILE A 237 4.23 -4.42 -11.50
N VAL A 238 4.20 -3.82 -12.69
CA VAL A 238 3.34 -4.23 -13.83
C VAL A 238 4.24 -4.45 -15.04
N ALA A 239 4.04 -5.55 -15.77
CA ALA A 239 4.97 -6.04 -16.80
C ALA A 239 5.60 -4.94 -17.70
N TYR A 240 6.86 -4.62 -17.37
CA TYR A 240 7.91 -3.89 -18.11
C TYR A 240 7.70 -2.42 -18.49
N PHE A 241 6.60 -2.00 -19.13
CA PHE A 241 6.48 -0.62 -19.65
C PHE A 241 5.09 -0.02 -19.46
N ILE A 242 5.05 1.23 -18.97
CA ILE A 242 3.87 2.11 -18.89
C ILE A 242 4.17 3.38 -19.70
#